data_AF-A0A3N9NKK1-F1
#
_entry.id   AF-A0A3N9NKK1-F1
#
_cell.length_a   1.000
_cell.length_b   1.000
_cell.length_c   1.000
_cell.angle_alpha   90.00
_cell.angle_beta   90.00
_cell.angle_gamma   90.00
#
_symmetry.space_group_name_H-M   'P 1'
#
loop_
_entity.id
_entity.type
_entity.pdbx_description
1 polymer ?
#
loop_
_entity_poly.entity_id
_entity_poly.type
_entity_poly.pdbx_seq_one_letter_code
_entity_poly.pdbx_strand_id
1 'polypeptide(L)'
;MISCPNCGTENRYGAIFCRTCGKKLDVIDEITVENIDEKTVGKKRRRRRDKAAPTPKELHKRGIVINAIRILIILLVAFAVYLTQQTPPVSAIETSEASKNSFDRKRKNLSDAVKNKKSDSETFTQKELNSHIASLLPESVKQGKTVKLENVQIALGDAEKDISVQMYVRVFGKRMLFQLFGNLEKKNGEIVFSPSTFAKVGKLPYPAFLMKMHCKNVFSQLRQKDAALLEKLSRATVKTVNIRGGG
;
A
#
# COMPACT_ATOMS: atom_id res chain seq x y z
N MET A 1 -17.58 -2.96 -33.27
CA MET A 1 -16.52 -3.71 -32.60
C MET A 1 -15.82 -4.54 -33.66
N ILE A 2 -14.56 -4.88 -33.47
CA ILE A 2 -13.81 -5.74 -34.40
C ILE A 2 -13.28 -6.97 -33.69
N SER A 3 -13.52 -8.15 -34.26
CA SER A 3 -13.06 -9.41 -33.68
C SER A 3 -11.63 -9.70 -34.11
N CYS A 4 -10.77 -10.05 -33.14
CA CYS A 4 -9.39 -10.42 -33.45
C CYS A 4 -9.36 -11.75 -34.22
N PRO A 5 -8.70 -11.81 -35.40
CA PRO A 5 -8.62 -13.04 -36.19
C PRO A 5 -7.80 -14.15 -35.49
N ASN A 6 -7.01 -13.81 -34.47
CA ASN A 6 -6.15 -14.77 -33.77
C ASN A 6 -6.81 -15.42 -32.55
N CYS A 7 -7.62 -14.66 -31.79
CA CYS A 7 -8.14 -15.13 -30.50
C CYS A 7 -9.64 -14.87 -30.31
N GLY A 8 -10.33 -14.33 -31.33
CA GLY A 8 -11.78 -14.07 -31.29
C GLY A 8 -12.22 -12.94 -30.35
N THR A 9 -11.32 -12.32 -29.60
CA THR A 9 -11.69 -11.22 -28.69
C THR A 9 -12.20 -10.02 -29.48
N GLU A 10 -13.33 -9.47 -29.07
CA GLU A 10 -13.83 -8.18 -29.56
C GLU A 10 -13.00 -6.99 -29.06
N ASN A 11 -12.61 -6.12 -29.99
CA ASN A 11 -11.87 -4.88 -29.76
C ASN A 11 -12.68 -3.69 -30.25
N ARG A 12 -12.33 -2.49 -29.78
CA ARG A 12 -12.93 -1.24 -30.27
C ARG A 12 -12.47 -0.98 -31.71
N TYR A 13 -13.34 -0.37 -32.52
CA TYR A 13 -12.94 0.13 -33.85
C TYR A 13 -11.77 1.12 -33.70
N GLY A 14 -10.73 0.97 -34.53
CA GLY A 14 -9.48 1.76 -34.45
C GLY A 14 -8.41 1.20 -33.50
N ALA A 15 -8.63 0.06 -32.84
CA ALA A 15 -7.57 -0.61 -32.09
C ALA A 15 -6.51 -1.20 -33.04
N ILE A 16 -5.23 -0.83 -32.84
CA ILE A 16 -4.10 -1.31 -33.66
C ILE A 16 -3.68 -2.73 -33.25
N PHE A 17 -3.83 -3.07 -31.97
CA PHE A 17 -3.47 -4.37 -31.40
C PHE A 17 -4.63 -4.94 -30.58
N CYS A 18 -4.73 -6.27 -30.55
CA CYS A 18 -5.71 -6.96 -29.73
C CYS A 18 -5.41 -6.83 -28.23
N ARG A 19 -6.42 -6.47 -27.43
CA ARG A 19 -6.29 -6.32 -25.97
C ARG A 19 -5.95 -7.59 -25.20
N THR A 20 -6.20 -8.76 -25.80
CA THR A 20 -5.98 -10.06 -25.13
C THR A 20 -4.68 -10.71 -25.58
N CYS A 21 -4.45 -10.80 -26.90
CA CYS A 21 -3.30 -11.55 -27.43
C CYS A 21 -2.18 -10.67 -27.99
N GLY A 22 -2.37 -9.35 -28.09
CA GLY A 22 -1.35 -8.41 -28.59
C GLY A 22 -1.10 -8.43 -30.10
N LYS A 23 -1.76 -9.32 -30.86
CA LYS A 23 -1.59 -9.36 -32.33
C LYS A 23 -2.12 -8.09 -32.99
N LYS A 24 -1.42 -7.60 -34.02
CA LYS A 24 -1.84 -6.46 -34.83
C LYS A 24 -3.15 -6.77 -35.57
N LEU A 25 -4.05 -5.78 -35.63
CA LEU A 25 -5.32 -5.87 -36.35
C LEU A 25 -5.18 -5.11 -37.67
N ASP A 26 -5.14 -5.84 -38.79
CA ASP A 26 -4.88 -5.29 -40.13
C ASP A 26 -6.16 -4.75 -40.78
N VAL A 27 -6.83 -3.79 -40.15
CA VAL A 27 -8.15 -3.28 -40.60
C VAL A 27 -8.16 -1.76 -40.74
N ILE A 28 -7.01 -1.17 -41.06
CA ILE A 28 -6.87 0.28 -41.25
C ILE A 28 -6.83 0.67 -42.74
N ASP A 29 -6.65 -0.28 -43.66
CA ASP A 29 -6.38 0.06 -45.07
C ASP A 29 -7.63 0.37 -45.91
N GLU A 30 -8.84 0.07 -45.43
CA GLU A 30 -10.10 0.29 -46.18
C GLU A 30 -11.13 1.18 -45.48
N ILE A 31 -10.71 2.06 -44.56
CA ILE A 31 -11.59 3.18 -44.18
C ILE A 31 -11.45 4.26 -45.24
N THR A 32 -12.13 4.07 -46.38
CA THR A 32 -12.38 5.12 -47.36
C THR A 32 -13.03 6.31 -46.66
N VAL A 33 -12.32 7.43 -46.62
CA VAL A 33 -12.66 8.71 -45.95
C VAL A 33 -13.87 9.42 -46.61
N GLU A 34 -14.62 8.73 -47.48
CA GLU A 34 -15.60 9.35 -48.38
C GLU A 34 -16.90 9.77 -47.68
N ASN A 35 -17.12 9.44 -46.40
CA ASN A 35 -18.33 9.84 -45.66
C ASN A 35 -18.04 10.54 -44.32
N ILE A 36 -16.93 11.29 -44.21
CA ILE A 36 -16.84 12.31 -43.16
C ILE A 36 -17.45 13.59 -43.71
N ASP A 37 -18.74 13.80 -43.42
CA ASP A 37 -19.46 15.04 -43.70
C ASP A 37 -18.66 16.27 -43.21
N GLU A 38 -17.97 16.94 -44.14
CA GLU A 38 -17.20 18.18 -43.95
C GLU A 38 -18.01 19.32 -43.26
N LYS A 39 -19.34 19.20 -43.25
CA LYS A 39 -20.25 20.23 -42.73
C LYS A 39 -20.23 20.39 -41.21
N THR A 40 -19.71 19.43 -40.43
CA THR A 40 -19.62 19.57 -38.96
C THR A 40 -18.25 19.97 -38.42
N VAL A 41 -17.18 19.84 -39.21
CA VAL A 41 -15.81 20.22 -38.77
C VAL A 41 -15.48 21.70 -39.12
N GLY A 42 -16.13 22.28 -40.14
CA GLY A 42 -15.84 23.66 -40.61
C GLY A 42 -16.37 24.80 -39.73
N LYS A 43 -17.47 24.64 -38.98
CA LYS A 43 -18.11 25.76 -38.25
C LYS A 43 -17.52 26.05 -36.86
N LYS A 44 -16.83 25.11 -36.22
CA LYS A 44 -16.17 25.37 -34.91
C LYS A 44 -14.78 26.03 -35.03
N ARG A 45 -14.12 25.95 -36.19
CA ARG A 45 -12.81 26.59 -36.40
C ARG A 45 -12.90 28.10 -36.68
N ARG A 46 -13.98 28.60 -37.30
CA ARG A 46 -14.12 30.04 -37.57
C ARG A 46 -14.47 30.90 -36.35
N ARG A 47 -15.18 30.38 -35.33
CA ARG A 47 -15.51 31.15 -34.11
C ARG A 47 -14.34 31.35 -33.11
N ARG A 48 -13.15 30.79 -33.39
CA ARG A 48 -11.96 31.04 -32.55
C ARG A 48 -11.02 32.12 -33.10
N ARG A 49 -11.24 32.61 -34.33
CA ARG A 49 -10.35 33.62 -34.94
C ARG A 49 -10.68 35.07 -34.56
N ASP A 50 -11.87 35.32 -34.02
CA ASP A 50 -12.33 36.66 -33.66
C ASP A 50 -12.27 36.95 -32.15
N LYS A 51 -11.69 36.06 -31.35
CA LYS A 51 -11.39 36.39 -29.96
C LYS A 51 -10.17 37.31 -29.96
N ALA A 52 -10.42 38.60 -29.79
CA ALA A 52 -9.41 39.64 -29.63
C ALA A 52 -8.26 39.15 -28.74
N ALA A 53 -7.02 39.44 -29.17
CA ALA A 53 -5.83 39.08 -28.40
C ALA A 53 -5.96 39.62 -26.96
N PRO A 54 -5.62 38.82 -25.94
CA PRO A 54 -5.72 39.26 -24.57
C PRO A 54 -4.85 40.51 -24.37
N THR A 55 -5.42 41.53 -23.72
CA THR A 55 -4.69 42.77 -23.44
C THR A 55 -3.48 42.49 -22.54
N PRO A 56 -2.39 43.28 -22.61
CA PRO A 56 -1.20 43.09 -21.77
C PRO A 56 -1.50 43.00 -20.26
N LYS A 57 -2.54 43.72 -19.80
CA LYS A 57 -3.01 43.69 -18.40
C LYS A 57 -3.60 42.32 -18.01
N GLU A 58 -4.30 41.65 -18.93
CA GLU A 58 -4.87 40.32 -18.70
C GLU A 58 -3.78 39.23 -18.71
N LEU A 59 -2.72 39.40 -19.49
CA LEU A 59 -1.54 38.52 -19.45
C LEU A 59 -0.80 38.62 -18.10
N HIS A 60 -0.64 39.82 -17.56
CA HIS A 60 0.02 40.02 -16.27
C HIS A 60 -0.75 39.39 -15.10
N LYS A 61 -2.08 39.56 -15.05
CA LYS A 61 -2.94 38.92 -14.03
C LYS A 61 -2.82 37.40 -14.06
N ARG A 62 -2.79 36.79 -15.26
CA ARG A 62 -2.61 35.33 -15.40
C ARG A 62 -1.27 34.86 -14.85
N GLY A 63 -0.20 35.62 -15.07
CA GLY A 63 1.12 35.32 -14.52
C GLY A 63 1.13 35.29 -12.99
N ILE A 64 0.51 36.28 -12.35
CA ILE A 64 0.39 36.35 -10.88
C ILE A 64 -0.37 35.14 -10.34
N VAL A 65 -1.52 34.80 -10.94
CA VAL A 65 -2.34 33.67 -10.51
C VAL A 65 -1.58 32.34 -10.64
N ILE A 66 -0.87 32.12 -11.74
CA ILE A 66 -0.07 30.89 -11.94
C ILE A 66 1.04 30.80 -10.88
N ASN A 67 1.73 31.90 -10.60
CA ASN A 67 2.78 31.92 -9.57
C ASN A 67 2.20 31.70 -8.17
N ALA A 68 1.04 32.28 -7.85
CA ALA A 68 0.35 32.04 -6.58
C ALA A 68 -0.03 30.56 -6.40
N ILE A 69 -0.56 29.91 -7.44
CA ILE A 69 -0.86 28.47 -7.42
C ILE A 69 0.41 27.65 -7.21
N ARG A 70 1.52 27.98 -7.89
CA ARG A 70 2.81 27.30 -7.71
C ARG A 70 3.32 27.43 -6.28
N ILE A 71 3.28 28.63 -5.69
CA ILE A 71 3.69 28.86 -4.30
C ILE A 71 2.82 28.05 -3.35
N LEU A 72 1.51 28.03 -3.55
CA LEU A 72 0.58 27.24 -2.73
C LEU A 72 0.90 25.75 -2.78
N ILE A 73 1.19 25.19 -3.97
CA ILE A 73 1.57 23.79 -4.13
C ILE A 73 2.88 23.51 -3.38
N ILE A 74 3.89 24.39 -3.48
CA ILE A 74 5.17 24.24 -2.76
C ILE A 74 4.93 24.23 -1.25
N LEU A 75 4.09 25.14 -0.73
CA LEU A 75 3.74 25.18 0.70
C LEU A 75 3.01 23.90 1.14
N LEU A 76 2.10 23.37 0.34
CA LEU A 76 1.43 22.10 0.62
C LEU A 76 2.40 20.92 0.66
N VAL A 77 3.36 20.86 -0.27
CA VAL A 77 4.39 19.81 -0.28
C VAL A 77 5.31 19.94 0.94
N ALA A 78 5.76 21.16 1.27
CA ALA A 78 6.58 21.41 2.45
C ALA A 78 5.85 21.03 3.75
N PHE A 79 4.56 21.35 3.85
CA PHE A 79 3.72 20.98 4.97
C PHE A 79 3.53 19.45 5.07
N ALA A 80 3.30 18.76 3.96
CA ALA A 80 3.23 17.30 3.94
C ALA A 80 4.56 16.68 4.42
N VAL A 81 5.70 17.16 3.93
CA VAL A 81 7.04 16.73 4.38
C VAL A 81 7.24 16.98 5.88
N TYR A 82 6.79 18.13 6.39
CA TYR A 82 6.82 18.44 7.81
C TYR A 82 5.98 17.45 8.64
N LEU A 83 4.76 17.11 8.21
CA LEU A 83 3.91 16.13 8.87
C LEU A 83 4.50 14.71 8.87
N THR A 84 5.19 14.31 7.80
CA THR A 84 5.89 13.01 7.77
C THR A 84 7.08 12.91 8.72
N GLN A 85 7.67 14.06 9.11
CA GLN A 85 8.79 14.12 10.06
C GLN A 85 8.33 14.15 11.52
N GLN A 86 7.06 14.46 11.79
CA GLN A 86 6.50 14.35 13.14
C GLN A 86 6.24 12.88 13.49
N THR A 87 7.26 12.18 14.00
CA THR A 87 7.10 10.84 14.54
C THR A 87 6.50 10.93 15.94
N PRO A 88 5.28 10.38 16.18
CA PRO A 88 4.79 10.26 17.54
C PRO A 88 5.77 9.41 18.37
N PRO A 89 5.97 9.73 19.66
CA PRO A 89 6.76 8.87 20.53
C PRO A 89 6.02 7.54 20.68
N VAL A 90 6.57 6.49 20.08
CA VAL A 90 6.08 5.12 20.31
C VAL A 90 6.96 4.55 21.41
N SER A 91 6.34 4.17 22.53
CA SER A 91 7.03 3.48 23.61
C SER A 91 7.72 2.24 23.05
N ALA A 92 9.04 2.16 23.19
CA ALA A 92 9.77 0.98 22.77
C ALA A 92 9.28 -0.21 23.60
N ILE A 93 8.61 -1.16 22.96
CA ILE A 93 8.18 -2.39 23.62
C ILE A 93 9.43 -3.22 23.84
N GLU A 94 9.80 -3.42 25.10
CA GLU A 94 10.94 -4.25 25.46
C GLU A 94 10.72 -5.68 24.98
N THR A 95 11.58 -6.15 24.07
CA THR A 95 11.63 -7.55 23.67
C THR A 95 12.52 -8.32 24.63
N SER A 96 12.10 -9.50 25.08
CA SER A 96 12.93 -10.36 25.92
C SER A 96 12.94 -11.80 25.42
N GLU A 97 14.04 -12.51 25.67
CA GLU A 97 14.18 -13.92 25.31
C GLU A 97 13.15 -14.79 26.03
N ALA A 98 12.82 -14.47 27.28
CA ALA A 98 11.74 -15.14 28.03
C ALA A 98 10.38 -15.01 27.33
N SER A 99 10.04 -13.82 26.82
CA SER A 99 8.79 -13.60 26.07
C SER A 99 8.80 -14.32 24.72
N LYS A 100 9.95 -14.42 24.05
CA LYS A 100 10.10 -15.24 22.84
C LYS A 100 9.87 -16.73 23.13
N ASN A 101 10.51 -17.27 24.16
CA ASN A 101 10.36 -18.68 24.53
C ASN A 101 8.92 -19.02 24.96
N SER A 102 8.25 -18.09 25.65
CA SER A 102 6.82 -18.22 25.99
C SER A 102 5.95 -18.27 24.73
N PHE A 103 6.20 -17.38 23.75
CA PHE A 103 5.52 -17.41 22.46
C PHE A 103 5.70 -18.76 21.75
N ASP A 104 6.93 -19.25 21.64
CA ASP A 104 7.25 -20.48 20.91
C ASP A 104 6.62 -21.72 21.59
N ARG A 105 6.58 -21.75 22.93
CA ARG A 105 5.88 -22.80 23.69
C ARG A 105 4.38 -22.80 23.42
N LYS A 106 3.70 -21.65 23.54
CA LYS A 106 2.26 -21.52 23.27
C LYS A 106 1.92 -21.91 21.83
N ARG A 107 2.75 -21.48 20.88
CA ARG A 107 2.60 -21.86 19.47
C ARG A 107 2.73 -23.38 19.26
N LYS A 108 3.69 -24.03 19.93
CA LYS A 108 3.87 -25.49 19.87
C LYS A 108 2.65 -26.21 20.45
N ASN A 109 2.16 -25.80 21.62
CA ASN A 109 0.95 -26.34 22.24
C ASN A 109 -0.25 -26.29 21.28
N LEU A 110 -0.50 -25.12 20.67
CA LEU A 110 -1.57 -24.98 19.67
C LEU A 110 -1.39 -25.90 18.46
N SER A 111 -0.16 -26.06 17.97
CA SER A 111 0.13 -26.94 16.84
C SER A 111 -0.14 -28.41 17.19
N ASP A 112 0.25 -28.84 18.39
CA ASP A 112 0.04 -30.20 18.86
C ASP A 112 -1.45 -30.46 19.16
N ALA A 113 -2.19 -29.48 19.68
CA ALA A 113 -3.65 -29.57 19.82
C ALA A 113 -4.35 -29.74 18.46
N VAL A 114 -3.95 -28.97 17.44
CA VAL A 114 -4.47 -29.12 16.06
C VAL A 114 -4.22 -30.52 15.51
N LYS A 115 -3.00 -31.04 15.65
CA LYS A 115 -2.64 -32.40 15.18
C LYS A 115 -3.47 -33.47 15.88
N ASN A 116 -3.72 -33.30 17.17
CA ASN A 116 -4.50 -34.24 17.98
C ASN A 116 -6.01 -34.01 17.91
N LYS A 117 -6.49 -33.13 17.01
CA LYS A 117 -7.92 -32.74 16.90
C LYS A 117 -8.53 -32.27 18.23
N LYS A 118 -7.70 -31.71 19.13
CA LYS A 118 -8.15 -31.12 20.39
C LYS A 118 -8.43 -29.63 20.19
N SER A 119 -9.50 -29.15 20.81
CA SER A 119 -9.78 -27.73 20.93
C SER A 119 -8.95 -27.17 22.08
N ASP A 120 -8.12 -26.17 21.78
CA ASP A 120 -7.30 -25.48 22.75
C ASP A 120 -7.23 -24.00 22.37
N SER A 121 -6.99 -23.14 23.36
CA SER A 121 -6.91 -21.68 23.21
C SER A 121 -5.75 -21.14 24.04
N GLU A 122 -4.91 -20.32 23.41
CA GLU A 122 -3.76 -19.68 24.06
C GLU A 122 -3.86 -18.17 23.86
N THR A 123 -3.58 -17.40 24.91
CA THR A 123 -3.56 -15.94 24.83
C THR A 123 -2.13 -15.46 24.61
N PHE A 124 -1.93 -14.60 23.61
CA PHE A 124 -0.62 -14.03 23.29
C PHE A 124 -0.59 -12.57 23.71
N THR A 125 0.42 -12.23 24.50
CA THR A 125 0.67 -10.85 24.91
C THR A 125 1.36 -10.08 23.79
N GLN A 126 1.20 -8.76 23.79
CA GLN A 126 1.91 -7.86 22.89
C GLN A 126 3.44 -8.06 22.98
N LYS A 127 3.99 -8.27 24.18
CA LYS A 127 5.43 -8.49 24.38
C LYS A 127 5.93 -9.79 23.74
N GLU A 128 5.16 -10.88 23.83
CA GLU A 128 5.45 -12.17 23.18
C GLU A 128 5.47 -12.04 21.65
N LEU A 129 4.46 -11.39 21.07
CA LEU A 129 4.37 -11.15 19.63
C LEU A 129 5.56 -10.32 19.11
N ASN A 130 5.86 -9.22 19.80
CA ASN A 130 6.98 -8.35 19.43
C ASN A 130 8.34 -9.04 19.57
N SER A 131 8.52 -9.85 20.61
CA SER A 131 9.76 -10.61 20.81
C SER A 131 9.96 -11.66 19.71
N HIS A 132 8.88 -12.33 19.28
CA HIS A 132 8.93 -13.26 18.16
C HIS A 132 9.26 -12.55 16.84
N ILE A 133 8.58 -11.44 16.53
CA ILE A 133 8.83 -10.64 15.31
C ILE A 133 10.25 -10.11 15.27
N ALA A 134 10.75 -9.57 16.39
CA ALA A 134 12.12 -9.07 16.47
C ALA A 134 13.15 -10.18 16.18
N SER A 135 12.86 -11.43 16.59
CA SER A 135 13.73 -12.58 16.31
C SER A 135 13.69 -13.05 14.85
N LEU A 136 12.63 -12.70 14.13
CA LEU A 136 12.45 -13.03 12.73
C LEU A 136 13.10 -12.00 11.79
N LEU A 137 13.29 -10.75 12.22
CA LEU A 137 13.92 -9.72 11.41
C LEU A 137 15.42 -10.02 11.18
N PRO A 138 15.85 -10.29 9.93
CA PRO A 138 17.24 -10.57 9.65
C PRO A 138 18.12 -9.36 9.96
N GLU A 139 19.35 -9.59 10.44
CA GLU A 139 20.32 -8.50 10.60
C GLU A 139 20.59 -7.75 9.29
N SER A 140 20.51 -8.44 8.14
CA SER A 140 20.68 -7.83 6.81
C SER A 140 19.61 -6.79 6.48
N VAL A 141 18.39 -6.94 7.02
CA VAL A 141 17.29 -5.98 6.84
C VAL A 141 17.56 -4.67 7.59
N LYS A 142 18.42 -4.71 8.63
CA LYS A 142 18.88 -3.54 9.37
C LYS A 142 19.96 -2.73 8.62
N GLN A 143 20.56 -3.27 7.56
CA GLN A 143 21.78 -2.72 6.94
C GLN A 143 21.63 -2.20 5.49
N GLY A 144 20.41 -2.19 4.91
CA GLY A 144 20.18 -1.66 3.55
C GLY A 144 20.70 -0.22 3.34
N LYS A 145 21.26 0.08 2.16
CA LYS A 145 21.87 1.40 1.87
C LYS A 145 20.84 2.55 1.81
N THR A 146 19.68 2.30 1.21
CA THR A 146 18.69 3.37 0.92
C THR A 146 17.50 3.36 1.89
N VAL A 147 17.12 2.16 2.34
CA VAL A 147 15.98 1.92 3.22
C VAL A 147 16.43 0.94 4.30
N LYS A 148 16.43 1.37 5.57
CA LYS A 148 16.73 0.51 6.72
C LYS A 148 15.48 0.34 7.56
N LEU A 149 15.06 -0.90 7.78
CA LEU A 149 13.99 -1.22 8.72
C LEU A 149 14.61 -1.42 10.10
N GLU A 150 14.35 -0.51 11.02
CA GLU A 150 14.99 -0.51 12.34
C GLU A 150 14.22 -1.33 13.36
N ASN A 151 12.89 -1.23 13.33
CA ASN A 151 12.04 -1.82 14.35
C ASN A 151 10.64 -2.07 13.76
N VAL A 152 10.10 -3.26 14.01
CA VAL A 152 8.72 -3.64 13.67
C VAL A 152 8.04 -4.01 14.97
N GLN A 153 6.99 -3.26 15.29
CA GLN A 153 6.22 -3.44 16.50
C GLN A 153 4.76 -3.71 16.16
N ILE A 154 4.14 -4.63 16.87
CA ILE A 154 2.70 -4.81 16.94
C ILE A 154 2.21 -4.09 18.19
N ALA A 155 1.24 -3.20 18.01
CA ALA A 155 0.44 -2.66 19.09
C ALA A 155 -1.00 -3.17 18.94
N LEU A 156 -1.49 -3.81 19.99
CA LEU A 156 -2.89 -4.25 20.11
C LEU A 156 -3.68 -3.03 20.61
N GLY A 157 -4.70 -2.62 19.85
CA GLY A 157 -5.58 -1.52 20.23
C GLY A 157 -6.58 -1.94 21.31
N ASP A 158 -7.25 -0.93 21.91
CA ASP A 158 -8.28 -1.15 22.94
C ASP A 158 -9.54 -1.81 22.37
N ALA A 159 -9.81 -1.59 21.08
CA ALA A 159 -10.83 -2.33 20.36
C ALA A 159 -10.28 -3.71 19.97
N GLU A 160 -11.01 -4.78 20.33
CA GLU A 160 -10.59 -6.20 20.20
C GLU A 160 -10.07 -6.63 18.81
N LYS A 161 -10.29 -5.83 17.77
CA LYS A 161 -9.93 -6.15 16.38
C LYS A 161 -8.85 -5.25 15.79
N ASP A 162 -8.54 -4.12 16.42
CA ASP A 162 -7.61 -3.15 15.85
C ASP A 162 -6.17 -3.55 16.19
N ILE A 163 -5.49 -4.14 15.23
CA ILE A 163 -4.04 -4.34 15.30
C ILE A 163 -3.36 -3.26 14.48
N SER A 164 -2.35 -2.62 15.07
CA SER A 164 -1.46 -1.73 14.34
C SER A 164 -0.05 -2.33 14.27
N VAL A 165 0.47 -2.43 13.05
CA VAL A 165 1.87 -2.78 12.78
C VAL A 165 2.62 -1.47 12.54
N GLN A 166 3.58 -1.19 13.39
CA GLN A 166 4.38 0.02 13.41
C GLN A 166 5.79 -0.30 12.97
N MET A 167 6.31 0.44 12.01
CA MET A 167 7.59 0.16 11.37
C MET A 167 8.41 1.45 11.31
N TYR A 168 9.60 1.43 11.90
CA TYR A 168 10.57 2.51 11.72
C TYR A 168 11.42 2.26 10.49
N VAL A 169 11.35 3.18 9.53
CA VAL A 169 12.09 3.10 8.27
C VAL A 169 12.98 4.33 8.16
N ARG A 170 14.28 4.11 7.95
CA ARG A 170 15.22 5.21 7.66
C ARG A 170 15.32 5.40 6.15
N VAL A 171 14.91 6.57 5.67
CA VAL A 171 14.98 6.96 4.24
C VAL A 171 15.76 8.27 4.16
N PHE A 172 16.81 8.31 3.33
CA PHE A 172 17.72 9.47 3.23
C PHE A 172 18.25 9.96 4.59
N GLY A 173 18.58 9.03 5.50
CA GLY A 173 19.09 9.36 6.84
C GLY A 173 18.03 9.82 7.85
N LYS A 174 16.80 10.13 7.43
CA LYS A 174 15.69 10.49 8.32
C LYS A 174 14.87 9.27 8.71
N ARG A 175 14.49 9.18 9.98
CA ARG A 175 13.61 8.12 10.51
C ARG A 175 12.16 8.51 10.24
N MET A 176 11.40 7.61 9.64
CA MET A 176 9.96 7.74 9.42
C MET A 176 9.22 6.58 10.07
N LEU A 177 8.10 6.89 10.72
CA LEU A 177 7.22 5.88 11.30
C LEU A 177 6.11 5.55 10.30
N PHE A 178 6.03 4.29 9.91
CA PHE A 178 4.92 3.76 9.13
C PHE A 178 3.99 2.99 10.08
N GLN A 179 2.70 3.29 10.05
CA GLN A 179 1.69 2.56 10.82
C GLN A 179 0.66 1.96 9.87
N LEU A 180 0.50 0.65 9.93
CA LEU A 180 -0.48 -0.11 9.19
C LEU A 180 -1.54 -0.59 10.17
N PHE A 181 -2.79 -0.22 9.94
CA PHE A 181 -3.92 -0.70 10.75
C PHE A 181 -4.55 -1.89 10.04
N GLY A 182 -5.14 -2.83 10.77
CA GLY A 182 -5.79 -3.99 10.18
C GLY A 182 -6.35 -4.94 11.22
N ASN A 183 -7.08 -5.94 10.72
CA ASN A 183 -7.69 -6.98 11.52
C ASN A 183 -6.93 -8.30 11.32
N LEU A 184 -6.96 -9.17 12.33
CA LEU A 184 -6.59 -10.57 12.15
C LEU A 184 -7.79 -11.36 11.63
N GLU A 185 -7.64 -11.98 10.47
CA GLU A 185 -8.67 -12.84 9.89
C GLU A 185 -8.17 -14.28 9.81
N LYS A 186 -9.03 -15.23 10.16
CA LYS A 186 -8.72 -16.65 9.98
C LYS A 186 -9.05 -17.09 8.54
N LYS A 187 -8.05 -17.44 7.75
CA LYS A 187 -8.19 -17.96 6.38
C LYS A 187 -7.48 -19.31 6.28
N ASN A 188 -8.20 -20.35 5.85
CA ASN A 188 -7.66 -21.72 5.70
C ASN A 188 -7.02 -22.30 6.97
N GLY A 189 -7.52 -21.94 8.16
CA GLY A 189 -6.96 -22.37 9.44
C GLY A 189 -5.73 -21.58 9.89
N GLU A 190 -5.25 -20.65 9.07
CA GLU A 190 -4.16 -19.72 9.38
C GLU A 190 -4.73 -18.35 9.75
N ILE A 191 -3.95 -17.54 10.48
CA ILE A 191 -4.35 -16.18 10.82
C ILE A 191 -3.54 -15.19 10.05
N VAL A 192 -4.24 -14.46 9.20
CA VAL A 192 -3.70 -13.50 8.25
C VAL A 192 -4.04 -12.10 8.72
N PHE A 193 -3.01 -11.26 8.90
CA PHE A 193 -3.20 -9.83 9.05
C PHE A 193 -3.76 -9.24 7.76
N SER A 194 -5.00 -8.77 7.82
CA SER A 194 -5.70 -8.13 6.71
C SER A 194 -5.64 -6.62 6.94
N PRO A 195 -4.77 -5.88 6.23
CA PRO A 195 -4.63 -4.45 6.43
C PRO A 195 -5.95 -3.75 6.10
N SER A 196 -6.32 -2.78 6.92
CA SER A 196 -7.45 -1.90 6.67
C SER A 196 -7.13 -0.95 5.52
N THR A 197 -8.13 -0.17 5.10
CA THR A 197 -7.99 0.85 4.06
C THR A 197 -7.15 2.05 4.49
N PHE A 198 -6.63 2.05 5.72
CA PHE A 198 -5.95 3.18 6.32
C PHE A 198 -4.54 2.84 6.81
N ALA A 199 -3.58 3.66 6.41
CA ALA A 199 -2.22 3.64 6.94
C ALA A 199 -1.81 5.07 7.35
N LYS A 200 -0.73 5.22 8.12
CA LYS A 200 -0.13 6.52 8.44
C LYS A 200 1.36 6.51 8.15
N VAL A 201 1.89 7.67 7.75
CA VAL A 201 3.33 7.95 7.70
C VAL A 201 3.59 9.18 8.57
N GLY A 202 4.19 8.97 9.74
CA GLY A 202 4.19 9.96 10.81
C GLY A 202 2.76 10.27 11.24
N LYS A 203 2.35 11.54 11.11
CA LYS A 203 0.95 11.95 11.34
C LYS A 203 0.10 12.01 10.06
N LEU A 204 0.70 11.83 8.89
CA LEU A 204 0.01 11.98 7.63
C LEU A 204 -0.84 10.73 7.33
N PRO A 205 -2.16 10.85 7.09
CA PRO A 205 -2.97 9.74 6.61
C PRO A 205 -2.46 9.32 5.23
N TYR A 206 -2.27 8.02 5.06
CA TYR A 206 -1.73 7.43 3.85
C TYR A 206 -2.74 6.43 3.28
N PRO A 207 -3.27 6.66 2.06
CA PRO A 207 -4.22 5.75 1.45
C PRO A 207 -3.66 4.33 1.31
N ALA A 208 -4.42 3.30 1.71
CA ALA A 208 -3.93 1.92 1.66
C ALA A 208 -3.58 1.43 0.25
N PHE A 209 -4.21 1.97 -0.81
CA PHE A 209 -3.88 1.55 -2.17
C PHE A 209 -2.44 1.92 -2.56
N LEU A 210 -1.97 3.10 -2.16
CA LEU A 210 -0.58 3.52 -2.34
C LEU A 210 0.33 2.62 -1.51
N MET A 211 -0.09 2.31 -0.28
CA MET A 211 0.70 1.48 0.61
C MET A 211 0.87 0.07 0.04
N LYS A 212 -0.16 -0.51 -0.55
CA LYS A 212 -0.07 -1.82 -1.23
C LYS A 212 0.95 -1.79 -2.37
N MET A 213 1.04 -0.68 -3.12
CA MET A 213 2.07 -0.49 -4.15
C MET A 213 3.47 -0.38 -3.54
N HIS A 214 3.65 0.48 -2.52
CA HIS A 214 4.94 0.70 -1.90
C HIS A 214 5.44 -0.49 -1.10
N CYS A 215 4.57 -1.14 -0.32
CA CYS A 215 4.86 -2.37 0.38
C CYS A 215 5.25 -3.48 -0.61
N LYS A 216 4.55 -3.68 -1.73
CA LYS A 216 4.99 -4.66 -2.73
C LYS A 216 6.40 -4.37 -3.25
N ASN A 217 6.76 -3.11 -3.47
CA ASN A 217 8.09 -2.74 -3.96
C ASN A 217 9.18 -2.81 -2.88
N VAL A 218 8.88 -2.36 -1.65
CA VAL A 218 9.82 -2.40 -0.52
C VAL A 218 10.01 -3.84 -0.02
N PHE A 219 8.93 -4.63 0.05
CA PHE A 219 8.98 -6.03 0.48
C PHE A 219 9.41 -7.00 -0.62
N SER A 220 9.37 -6.64 -1.91
CA SER A 220 10.02 -7.43 -2.95
C SER A 220 11.55 -7.23 -3.00
N GLN A 221 12.04 -6.10 -2.48
CA GLN A 221 13.47 -5.86 -2.27
C GLN A 221 14.00 -6.53 -1.00
N LEU A 222 13.14 -6.74 0.01
CA LEU A 222 13.38 -7.71 1.08
C LEU A 222 13.33 -9.10 0.43
N ARG A 223 14.40 -9.89 0.54
CA ARG A 223 14.63 -11.08 -0.30
C ARG A 223 13.46 -12.08 -0.21
N GLN A 224 13.35 -13.03 -1.13
CA GLN A 224 12.37 -14.14 -1.11
C GLN A 224 12.21 -14.83 0.28
N LYS A 225 13.26 -14.83 1.12
CA LYS A 225 13.24 -15.34 2.49
C LYS A 225 12.45 -14.47 3.49
N ASP A 226 12.36 -13.16 3.24
CA ASP A 226 11.67 -12.17 4.07
C ASP A 226 10.19 -12.05 3.67
N ALA A 227 9.87 -12.26 2.39
CA ALA A 227 8.49 -12.47 1.94
C ALA A 227 7.90 -13.71 2.62
N ALA A 228 8.67 -14.81 2.71
CA ALA A 228 8.29 -15.98 3.49
C ALA A 228 8.22 -15.70 5.01
N LEU A 229 8.92 -14.69 5.51
CA LEU A 229 8.89 -14.28 6.93
C LEU A 229 7.63 -13.49 7.25
N LEU A 230 7.24 -12.55 6.39
CA LEU A 230 5.97 -11.81 6.48
C LEU A 230 4.78 -12.73 6.23
N GLU A 231 4.91 -13.66 5.29
CA GLU A 231 3.96 -14.73 5.08
C GLU A 231 3.90 -15.66 6.31
N LYS A 232 5.02 -16.01 6.93
CA LYS A 232 5.05 -16.78 8.20
C LYS A 232 4.49 -15.99 9.38
N LEU A 233 4.69 -14.67 9.43
CA LEU A 233 4.10 -13.77 10.43
C LEU A 233 2.60 -13.61 10.23
N SER A 234 2.14 -13.57 8.97
CA SER A 234 0.73 -13.66 8.59
C SER A 234 0.18 -15.08 8.59
N ARG A 235 0.92 -16.07 9.09
CA ARG A 235 0.47 -17.46 9.30
C ARG A 235 0.56 -17.87 10.76
N ALA A 236 1.46 -17.25 11.52
CA ALA A 236 1.68 -17.47 12.95
C ALA A 236 0.89 -16.44 13.77
N THR A 237 -0.43 -16.60 13.91
CA THR A 237 -1.17 -15.94 14.99
C THR A 237 -2.47 -16.67 15.34
N VAL A 238 -3.04 -16.28 16.47
CA VAL A 238 -3.82 -17.01 17.50
C VAL A 238 -5.21 -17.57 17.14
N LYS A 239 -5.45 -18.89 17.22
CA LYS A 239 -6.83 -19.43 17.27
C LYS A 239 -7.59 -18.80 18.45
N THR A 240 -8.55 -17.92 18.13
CA THR A 240 -9.64 -17.42 18.98
C THR A 240 -9.22 -16.97 20.38
N VAL A 241 -9.01 -15.67 20.53
CA VAL A 241 -9.07 -15.03 21.85
C VAL A 241 -10.55 -14.99 22.26
N ASN A 242 -10.95 -15.82 23.21
CA ASN A 242 -12.16 -15.57 23.98
C ASN A 242 -11.75 -14.60 25.08
N ILE A 243 -11.98 -13.30 24.87
CA ILE A 243 -11.75 -12.29 25.89
C ILE A 243 -12.91 -12.41 26.87
N ARG A 244 -12.70 -13.13 27.98
CA ARG A 244 -13.56 -12.98 29.15
C ARG A 244 -13.32 -11.58 29.68
N GLY A 245 -14.27 -10.67 29.42
CA GLY A 245 -14.39 -9.42 30.17
C GLY A 245 -14.51 -9.77 31.64
N GLY A 246 -13.48 -9.44 32.41
CA GLY A 246 -13.50 -9.55 33.86
C GLY A 246 -13.91 -8.21 34.44
N GLY A 247 -15.06 -8.19 35.12
CA GLY A 247 -15.50 -7.11 36.02
C GLY A 247 -16.21 -5.96 35.34
#